data_AF-A0A944TX86-F1
#
_entry.id   AF-A0A944TX86-F1
#
_cell.length_a   1.000
_cell.length_b   1.000
_cell.length_c   1.000
_cell.angle_alpha   90.00
_cell.angle_beta   90.00
_cell.angle_gamma   90.00
#
_symmetry.space_group_name_H-M   'P 1'
#
loop_
_entity.id
_entity.type
_entity.pdbx_description
1 polymer ?
#
loop_
_entity_poly.entity_id
_entity_poly.type
_entity_poly.pdbx_seq_one_letter_code
_entity_poly.pdbx_strand_id
1 'polypeptide(L)'
;MSSIRKPGQPGKAMDKQEGIHPFAIPFLWLGNKKVIDRFIWIPFFGLILTILIGLLYPQKHPAPWDVVPGSWALIGFVSYSLIVLCAKPLTFLLARPENYYGEGGLLDPEFSVENVEDEND
;
A
#
# COMPACT_ATOMS: atom_id res chain seq x y z
N MET A 1 -44.77 5.53 19.83
CA MET A 1 -43.78 5.01 20.80
C MET A 1 -42.42 5.01 20.10
N SER A 2 -41.64 6.07 20.30
CA SER A 2 -40.37 6.32 19.61
C SER A 2 -39.31 5.35 20.11
N SER A 3 -38.81 4.48 19.23
CA SER A 3 -37.65 3.64 19.54
C SER A 3 -36.39 4.39 19.11
N ILE A 4 -35.83 5.15 20.04
CA ILE A 4 -34.50 5.74 19.92
C ILE A 4 -33.48 4.59 19.84
N ARG A 5 -32.86 4.39 18.67
CA ARG A 5 -31.72 3.48 18.55
C ARG A 5 -30.48 4.13 19.18
N LYS A 6 -29.89 3.43 20.16
CA LYS A 6 -28.58 3.74 20.73
C LYS A 6 -27.47 3.66 19.66
N PRO A 7 -26.48 4.56 19.65
CA PRO A 7 -25.29 4.41 18.83
C PRO A 7 -24.43 3.29 19.43
N GLY A 8 -24.16 2.23 18.66
CA GLY A 8 -23.26 1.15 19.08
C GLY A 8 -23.70 -0.28 18.79
N GLN A 9 -24.68 -0.52 17.92
CA GLN A 9 -24.91 -1.88 17.40
C GLN A 9 -24.24 -2.04 16.03
N PRO A 10 -23.37 -3.07 15.83
CA PRO A 10 -22.75 -3.33 14.55
C PRO A 10 -23.83 -3.75 13.55
N GLY A 11 -24.17 -2.80 12.69
CA GLY A 11 -25.12 -2.99 11.61
C GLY A 11 -24.61 -4.08 10.66
N LYS A 12 -25.54 -4.96 10.30
CA LYS A 12 -25.39 -6.04 9.33
C LYS A 12 -24.63 -5.58 8.08
N ALA A 13 -23.86 -6.51 7.51
CA ALA A 13 -23.18 -6.38 6.23
C ALA A 13 -24.08 -5.71 5.19
N MET A 14 -23.84 -4.43 4.94
CA MET A 14 -24.44 -3.63 3.90
C MET A 14 -23.33 -3.18 2.96
N ASP A 15 -23.70 -3.16 1.69
CA ASP A 15 -22.90 -3.17 0.48
C ASP A 15 -21.57 -2.37 0.55
N LYS A 16 -20.46 -3.06 0.30
CA LYS A 16 -19.10 -2.49 0.39
C LYS A 16 -18.59 -1.98 -0.96
N GLN A 17 -19.46 -1.89 -1.98
CA GLN A 17 -19.06 -1.64 -3.37
C GLN A 17 -19.32 -0.20 -3.84
N GLU A 18 -20.08 0.61 -3.10
CA GLU A 18 -20.29 2.01 -3.44
C GLU A 18 -19.06 2.84 -3.01
N GLY A 19 -18.22 3.23 -3.98
CA GLY A 19 -17.05 4.10 -3.77
C GLY A 19 -15.67 3.45 -4.02
N ILE A 20 -15.61 2.20 -4.45
CA ILE A 20 -14.34 1.54 -4.79
C ILE A 20 -14.09 1.66 -6.30
N HIS A 21 -12.99 2.30 -6.68
CA HIS A 21 -12.59 2.41 -8.09
C HIS A 21 -12.49 1.00 -8.71
N PRO A 22 -13.04 0.74 -9.92
CA PRO A 22 -13.15 -0.61 -10.49
C PRO A 22 -11.80 -1.33 -10.62
N PHE A 23 -10.70 -0.59 -10.75
CA PHE A 23 -9.35 -1.14 -10.81
C PHE A 23 -8.76 -1.56 -9.44
N ALA A 24 -9.37 -1.14 -8.32
CA ALA A 24 -8.96 -1.53 -6.97
C ALA A 24 -9.55 -2.89 -6.55
N ILE A 25 -10.63 -3.35 -7.21
CA ILE A 25 -11.31 -4.63 -6.96
C ILE A 25 -10.35 -5.83 -6.88
N PRO A 26 -9.39 -6.04 -7.81
CA PRO A 26 -8.45 -7.16 -7.71
C PRO A 26 -7.50 -7.07 -6.51
N PHE A 27 -7.26 -5.87 -5.97
CA PHE A 27 -6.34 -5.64 -4.86
C PHE A 27 -7.02 -5.61 -3.49
N LEU A 28 -8.35 -5.73 -3.40
CA LEU A 28 -9.07 -5.69 -2.12
C LEU A 28 -8.61 -6.79 -1.14
N TRP A 29 -8.15 -7.92 -1.67
CA TRP A 29 -7.61 -9.01 -0.87
C TRP A 29 -6.35 -8.60 -0.07
N LEU A 30 -5.53 -7.70 -0.64
CA LEU A 30 -4.32 -7.19 0.00
C LEU A 30 -4.62 -6.31 1.22
N GLY A 31 -5.80 -5.70 1.26
CA GLY A 31 -6.28 -4.89 2.39
C GLY A 31 -6.77 -5.70 3.60
N ASN A 32 -6.82 -7.03 3.50
CA ASN A 32 -7.24 -7.87 4.61
C ASN A 32 -6.14 -7.92 5.68
N LYS A 33 -6.48 -7.56 6.93
CA LYS A 33 -5.54 -7.54 8.07
C LYS A 33 -4.73 -8.84 8.20
N LYS A 34 -5.37 -9.99 7.96
CA LYS A 34 -4.70 -11.31 8.00
C LYS A 34 -3.61 -11.47 6.94
N VAL A 35 -3.78 -10.87 5.77
CA VAL A 35 -2.83 -10.94 4.66
C VAL A 35 -1.66 -10.00 4.94
N ILE A 36 -1.96 -8.79 5.41
CA ILE A 36 -0.96 -7.79 5.81
C ILE A 36 -0.04 -8.35 6.92
N ASP A 37 -0.61 -8.92 7.98
CA ASP A 37 0.14 -9.48 9.10
C ASP A 37 1.03 -10.66 8.68
N ARG A 38 0.63 -11.40 7.64
CA ARG A 38 1.37 -12.56 7.11
C ARG A 38 2.30 -12.19 5.97
N PHE A 39 2.28 -10.95 5.50
CA PHE A 39 3.05 -10.52 4.33
C PHE A 39 4.56 -10.72 4.53
N ILE A 40 5.05 -10.61 5.78
CA ILE A 40 6.46 -10.84 6.12
C ILE A 40 6.97 -12.24 5.75
N TRP A 41 6.08 -13.23 5.68
CA TRP A 41 6.47 -14.58 5.29
C TRP A 41 6.88 -14.67 3.82
N ILE A 42 6.35 -13.81 2.95
CA ILE A 42 6.67 -13.82 1.51
C ILE A 42 8.16 -13.51 1.26
N PRO A 43 8.72 -12.35 1.69
CA PRO A 43 10.13 -12.08 1.50
C PRO A 43 11.02 -13.04 2.32
N PHE A 44 10.54 -13.54 3.46
CA PHE A 44 11.27 -14.54 4.24
C PHE A 44 11.43 -15.88 3.50
N PHE A 45 10.34 -16.41 2.92
CA PHE A 45 10.42 -17.59 2.06
C PHE A 45 11.26 -17.33 0.81
N GLY A 46 11.16 -16.14 0.22
CA GLY A 46 12.01 -15.72 -0.90
C GLY A 46 13.51 -15.76 -0.55
N LEU A 47 13.89 -15.30 0.64
CA LEU A 47 15.26 -15.38 1.14
C LEU A 47 15.74 -16.84 1.26
N ILE A 48 14.95 -17.70 1.90
CA ILE A 48 15.30 -19.13 2.06
C ILE A 48 15.44 -19.80 0.69
N LEU A 49 14.48 -19.55 -0.21
CA LEU A 49 14.48 -20.13 -1.55
C LEU A 49 15.69 -19.71 -2.37
N THR A 50 16.05 -18.42 -2.34
CA THR A 50 17.22 -17.91 -3.08
C THR A 50 18.54 -18.45 -2.54
N ILE A 51 18.65 -18.66 -1.23
CA ILE A 51 19.81 -19.36 -0.64
C ILE A 51 19.86 -20.81 -1.13
N LEU A 52 18.75 -21.55 -1.07
CA LEU A 52 18.70 -22.95 -1.52
C LEU A 52 19.09 -23.10 -3.00
N ILE A 53 18.57 -22.23 -3.87
CA ILE A 53 18.94 -22.22 -5.29
C ILE A 53 20.43 -21.95 -5.46
N GLY A 54 20.97 -20.99 -4.71
CA GLY A 54 22.40 -20.65 -4.75
C GLY A 54 23.32 -21.77 -4.25
N LEU A 55 22.84 -22.62 -3.34
CA LEU A 55 23.58 -23.82 -2.88
C LEU A 55 23.56 -24.95 -3.92
N LEU A 56 22.42 -25.14 -4.61
CA LEU A 56 22.31 -26.15 -5.67
C LEU A 56 23.05 -25.74 -6.95
N TYR A 57 23.10 -24.44 -7.23
CA TYR A 57 23.76 -23.86 -8.40
C TYR A 57 24.82 -22.84 -7.97
N PRO A 58 26.02 -23.32 -7.56
CA PRO A 58 27.08 -22.44 -7.11
C PRO A 58 27.50 -21.47 -8.21
N GLN A 59 27.75 -20.22 -7.82
CA GLN A 59 28.19 -19.16 -8.72
C GLN A 59 29.57 -19.50 -9.30
N LYS A 60 29.70 -19.45 -10.64
CA LYS A 60 30.98 -19.74 -11.33
C LYS A 60 32.06 -18.69 -11.06
N HIS A 61 31.66 -17.46 -10.77
CA HIS A 61 32.56 -16.35 -10.46
C HIS A 61 32.03 -15.61 -9.22
N PRO A 62 32.42 -16.03 -8.00
CA PRO A 62 32.04 -15.33 -6.79
C PRO A 62 32.69 -13.94 -6.77
N ALA A 63 31.95 -12.95 -6.27
CA ALA A 63 32.50 -11.63 -6.04
C ALA A 63 33.55 -11.68 -4.90
N PRO A 64 34.55 -10.78 -4.87
CA PRO A 64 35.61 -10.85 -3.86
C PRO A 64 35.12 -10.62 -2.43
N TRP A 65 33.93 -10.06 -2.23
CA TRP A 65 33.28 -9.88 -0.93
C TRP A 65 32.32 -11.03 -0.56
N ASP A 66 32.25 -12.08 -1.38
CA ASP A 66 31.32 -13.19 -1.23
C ASP A 66 31.94 -14.29 -0.34
N VAL A 67 32.11 -13.97 0.94
CA VAL A 67 32.82 -14.81 1.92
C VAL A 67 31.96 -15.99 2.42
N VAL A 68 30.64 -15.88 2.31
CA VAL A 68 29.67 -16.87 2.81
C VAL A 68 28.66 -17.19 1.71
N PRO A 69 28.43 -18.48 1.37
CA PRO A 69 27.42 -18.85 0.39
C PRO A 69 26.04 -18.34 0.85
N GLY A 70 25.40 -17.52 0.01
CA GLY A 70 24.12 -16.86 0.32
C GLY A 70 24.25 -15.42 0.81
N SER A 71 25.45 -14.84 0.86
CA SER A 71 25.64 -13.42 1.24
C SER A 71 24.82 -12.47 0.35
N TRP A 72 24.74 -12.77 -0.95
CA TRP A 72 23.92 -12.04 -1.93
C TRP A 72 22.43 -11.99 -1.55
N ALA A 73 21.90 -13.10 -1.04
CA ALA A 73 20.50 -13.20 -0.66
C ALA A 73 20.22 -12.37 0.60
N LEU A 74 21.15 -12.37 1.57
CA LEU A 74 21.08 -11.52 2.76
C LEU A 74 21.15 -10.03 2.40
N ILE A 75 22.09 -9.63 1.55
CA ILE A 75 22.22 -8.24 1.09
C ILE A 75 20.93 -7.79 0.38
N GLY A 76 20.39 -8.65 -0.50
CA GLY A 76 19.11 -8.38 -1.17
C GLY A 76 17.95 -8.23 -0.18
N PHE A 77 17.84 -9.11 0.81
CA PHE A 77 16.78 -9.05 1.84
C PHE A 77 16.88 -7.80 2.72
N VAL A 78 18.08 -7.43 3.15
CA VAL A 78 18.32 -6.19 3.90
C VAL A 78 17.94 -4.97 3.05
N SER A 79 18.35 -4.95 1.79
CA SER A 79 18.04 -3.85 0.86
C SER A 79 16.52 -3.71 0.65
N TYR A 80 15.83 -4.82 0.43
CA TYR A 80 14.37 -4.87 0.33
C TYR A 80 13.69 -4.35 1.61
N SER A 81 14.15 -4.79 2.77
CA SER A 81 13.60 -4.37 4.06
C SER A 81 13.72 -2.86 4.25
N LEU A 82 14.87 -2.27 3.89
CA LEU A 82 15.06 -0.82 3.92
C LEU A 82 14.08 -0.09 2.99
N ILE A 83 13.90 -0.55 1.75
CA ILE A 83 12.95 0.05 0.80
C ILE A 83 11.53 0.02 1.36
N VAL A 84 11.10 -1.10 1.93
CA VAL A 84 9.75 -1.26 2.50
C VAL A 84 9.55 -0.36 3.71
N LEU A 85 10.54 -0.28 4.61
CA LEU A 85 10.49 0.61 5.77
C LEU A 85 10.50 2.10 5.35
N CYS A 86 11.19 2.42 4.25
CA CYS A 86 11.21 3.75 3.66
C CYS A 86 9.91 4.14 2.94
N ALA A 87 8.92 3.25 2.78
CA ALA A 87 7.66 3.59 2.13
C ALA A 87 6.94 4.75 2.82
N LYS A 88 6.85 4.75 4.17
CA LYS A 88 6.18 5.81 4.93
C LYS A 88 6.84 7.19 4.78
N PRO A 89 8.16 7.35 5.01
CA PRO A 89 8.80 8.65 4.83
C PRO A 89 8.75 9.11 3.36
N LEU A 90 8.83 8.18 2.40
CA LEU A 90 8.72 8.52 0.98
C LEU A 90 7.31 9.01 0.62
N THR A 91 6.27 8.34 1.11
CA THR A 91 4.88 8.80 0.94
C THR A 91 4.68 10.15 1.61
N PHE A 92 5.26 10.41 2.78
CA PHE A 92 5.18 11.72 3.41
C PHE A 92 5.87 12.81 2.58
N LEU A 93 7.06 12.53 2.02
CA LEU A 93 7.80 13.49 1.20
C LEU A 93 7.10 13.79 -0.13
N LEU A 94 6.46 12.79 -0.73
CA LEU A 94 5.73 12.92 -1.99
C LEU A 94 4.27 13.31 -1.80
N ALA A 95 3.74 13.22 -0.58
CA ALA A 95 2.37 13.61 -0.28
C ALA A 95 2.24 15.11 -0.51
N ARG A 96 1.53 15.42 -1.58
CA ARG A 96 1.12 16.76 -1.94
C ARG A 96 -0.02 17.19 -1.00
N PRO A 97 -0.10 18.46 -0.58
CA PRO A 97 -1.17 18.90 0.29
C PRO A 97 -2.53 18.72 -0.40
N GLU A 98 -3.56 18.38 0.37
CA GLU A 98 -4.87 17.99 -0.16
C GLU A 98 -5.57 19.10 -0.95
N ASN A 99 -5.16 20.35 -0.75
CA ASN A 99 -5.66 21.53 -1.45
C ASN A 99 -4.88 21.88 -2.73
N TYR A 100 -3.90 21.08 -3.15
CA TYR A 100 -3.01 21.46 -4.25
C TYR A 100 -3.71 21.59 -5.62
N TYR A 101 -4.77 20.81 -5.86
CA TYR A 101 -5.52 20.86 -7.11
C TYR A 101 -6.77 21.75 -7.05
N GLY A 102 -6.89 22.61 -6.03
CA GLY A 102 -8.02 23.55 -5.90
C GLY A 102 -9.31 22.95 -5.36
N GLU A 103 -9.39 21.62 -5.27
CA GLU A 103 -10.53 20.87 -4.73
C GLU A 103 -10.00 19.82 -3.76
N GLY A 104 -10.36 19.94 -2.49
CA GLY A 104 -10.18 18.86 -1.53
C GLY A 104 -11.15 17.72 -1.87
N GLY A 105 -10.77 16.88 -2.85
CA GLY A 105 -11.49 15.68 -3.23
C GLY A 105 -12.67 15.92 -4.17
N LEU A 106 -12.53 15.40 -5.39
CA LEU A 106 -13.58 15.02 -6.34
C LEU A 106 -14.76 16.00 -6.47
N LEU A 107 -14.84 16.73 -7.60
CA LEU A 107 -16.07 17.41 -8.02
C LEU A 107 -17.27 16.44 -7.92
N ASP A 108 -18.13 16.69 -6.95
CA ASP A 108 -19.53 16.33 -7.06
C ASP A 108 -20.05 16.99 -8.35
N PRO A 109 -20.62 16.24 -9.31
CA PRO A 109 -21.17 16.81 -10.54
C PRO A 109 -22.26 17.87 -10.30
N GLU A 110 -22.76 18.06 -9.08
CA GLU A 110 -23.68 19.15 -8.73
C GLU A 110 -23.00 20.49 -8.38
N PHE A 111 -21.68 20.56 -8.26
CA PHE A 111 -20.96 21.78 -7.85
C PHE A 111 -19.67 22.03 -8.66
N SER A 112 -19.72 21.84 -9.98
CA SER A 112 -18.72 22.43 -10.86
C SER A 112 -18.98 23.93 -11.01
N VAL A 113 -18.08 24.74 -10.46
CA VAL A 113 -17.86 26.19 -10.67
C VAL A 113 -18.74 26.84 -11.75
N GLU A 114 -19.97 27.18 -11.38
CA GLU A 114 -20.77 28.11 -12.17
C GLU A 114 -20.65 29.49 -11.50
N ASN A 115 -19.84 30.33 -12.15
CA ASN A 115 -19.87 31.79 -12.11
C ASN A 115 -19.85 32.45 -10.72
N VAL A 116 -18.64 32.74 -10.23
CA VAL A 116 -18.42 34.03 -9.57
C VAL A 116 -17.81 34.93 -10.63
N GLU A 117 -18.67 35.45 -11.51
CA GLU A 117 -18.40 36.69 -12.21
C GLU A 117 -18.36 37.77 -11.13
N ASP A 118 -17.19 38.35 -10.91
CA ASP A 118 -17.07 39.62 -10.20
C ASP A 118 -17.69 40.71 -11.10
N GLU A 119 -19.02 40.80 -11.09
CA GLU A 119 -19.77 41.95 -11.61
C GLU A 119 -20.22 42.84 -10.44
N ASN A 120 -19.49 43.95 -10.28
CA ASN A 120 -19.86 45.23 -9.65
C ASN A 120 -20.65 45.23 -8.33
N ASP A 121 -19.98 45.65 -7.25
CA ASP A 121 -20.31 46.89 -6.52
C ASP A 121 -19.08 47.44 -5.76
#